data_AF-G5B949-F1
#
_entry.id   AF-G5B949-F1
#
_cell.length_a   1.000
_cell.length_b   1.000
_cell.length_c   1.000
_cell.angle_alpha   90.00
_cell.angle_beta   90.00
_cell.angle_gamma   90.00
#
_symmetry.space_group_name_H-M   'P 1'
#
loop_
_entity.id
_entity.type
_entity.pdbx_description
1 polymer ?
#
loop_
_entity_poly.entity_id
_entity_poly.type
_entity_poly.pdbx_seq_one_letter_code
_entity_poly.pdbx_strand_id
1 'polypeptide(L)'
;MELFAVLCIEMSHYIAFVKYGKDDSAWVFFDSMADRDGGQNGFNIPQVTPCPEVGEYLKMSPEDLHSLDSRRIQGCARRLLCDAYMYMYQTPTMSLYK
;
A
#
# COMPACT_ATOMS: atom_id res chain seq x y z
N MET A 1 11.97 15.54 2.46
CA MET A 1 11.31 14.67 1.47
C MET A 1 10.14 13.98 2.16
N GLU A 2 9.09 13.64 1.44
CA GLU A 2 7.90 12.94 1.94
C GLU A 2 7.73 11.59 1.22
N LEU A 3 7.32 10.56 1.96
CA LEU A 3 6.98 9.26 1.37
C LEU A 3 5.65 9.39 0.63
N PHE A 4 5.61 9.04 -0.65
CA PHE A 4 4.39 9.13 -1.45
C PHE A 4 3.97 7.81 -2.09
N ALA A 5 4.87 6.82 -2.20
CA ALA A 5 4.50 5.49 -2.65
C ALA A 5 5.42 4.40 -2.08
N VAL A 6 4.86 3.21 -1.90
CA VAL A 6 5.59 1.98 -1.59
C VAL A 6 5.20 0.93 -2.62
N LEU A 7 6.19 0.42 -3.35
CA LEU A 7 6.00 -0.74 -4.22
C LEU A 7 6.29 -1.99 -3.40
N CYS A 8 5.36 -2.95 -3.38
CA CYS A 8 5.50 -4.20 -2.63
C CYS A 8 5.42 -5.40 -3.57
N ILE A 9 6.01 -6.52 -3.15
CA ILE A 9 5.95 -7.79 -3.88
C ILE A 9 5.87 -8.97 -2.92
N GLU A 10 4.84 -9.80 -3.08
CA GLU A 10 4.79 -11.11 -2.45
C GLU A 10 5.13 -12.16 -3.51
N MET A 11 6.35 -12.70 -3.42
CA MET A 11 6.99 -13.63 -4.37
C MET A 11 7.13 -13.10 -5.81
N SER A 12 6.05 -12.93 -6.57
CA SER A 12 6.08 -12.64 -8.01
C SER A 12 5.11 -11.54 -8.46
N HIS A 13 4.20 -11.08 -7.60
CA HIS A 13 3.17 -10.11 -7.96
C HIS A 13 3.40 -8.76 -7.29
N TYR A 14 3.67 -7.73 -8.10
CA TYR A 14 3.84 -6.37 -7.63
C TYR A 14 2.49 -5.68 -7.40
N ILE A 15 2.38 -5.01 -6.26
CA ILE A 15 1.27 -4.10 -5.92
C ILE A 15 1.83 -2.77 -5.44
N ALA A 16 0.99 -1.74 -5.36
CA ALA A 16 1.42 -0.42 -4.93
C ALA A 16 0.55 0.14 -3.80
N PHE A 17 1.19 0.80 -2.86
CA PHE A 17 0.55 1.73 -1.93
C PHE A 17 0.92 3.14 -2.32
N VAL A 18 -0.06 4.04 -2.39
CA VAL A 18 0.16 5.44 -2.76
C VAL A 18 -0.49 6.35 -1.72
N LYS A 19 0.28 7.33 -1.24
CA LYS A 19 -0.22 8.40 -0.37
C LYS A 19 -0.74 9.53 -1.26
N TYR A 20 -2.04 9.77 -1.24
CA TYR A 20 -2.69 10.74 -2.15
C TYR A 20 -2.95 12.11 -1.52
N GLY A 21 -2.63 12.27 -0.24
CA GLY A 21 -2.81 13.51 0.52
C GLY A 21 -1.93 13.57 1.76
N LYS A 22 -1.95 14.71 2.47
CA LYS A 22 -1.11 14.91 3.67
C LYS A 22 -1.60 14.16 4.90
N ASP A 23 -2.90 13.85 4.96
CA ASP A 23 -3.50 13.13 6.06
C ASP A 23 -2.85 11.74 6.24
N ASP A 24 -2.73 11.28 7.49
CA ASP A 24 -2.15 9.98 7.79
C ASP A 24 -2.97 8.83 7.19
N SER A 25 -4.29 8.99 7.08
CA SER A 25 -5.21 8.02 6.48
C SER A 25 -5.29 8.09 4.95
N ALA A 26 -4.61 9.05 4.31
CA ALA A 26 -4.70 9.28 2.88
C ALA A 26 -3.88 8.28 2.04
N TRP A 27 -4.20 7.00 2.18
CA TRP A 27 -3.57 5.89 1.46
C TRP A 27 -4.57 5.13 0.58
N VAL A 28 -4.10 4.72 -0.60
CA VAL A 28 -4.77 3.76 -1.46
C VAL A 28 -3.84 2.58 -1.77
N PHE A 29 -4.44 1.40 -1.88
CA PHE A 29 -3.84 0.18 -2.36
C PHE A 29 -4.27 -0.06 -3.81
N PHE A 30 -3.31 -0.37 -4.67
CA PHE A 30 -3.53 -0.68 -6.08
C PHE A 30 -3.04 -2.07 -6.41
N ASP A 31 -3.93 -2.87 -7.00
CA ASP A 31 -3.62 -4.17 -7.58
C ASP A 31 -4.09 -4.21 -9.05
N SER A 32 -3.15 -4.44 -9.95
CA SER A 32 -3.42 -4.49 -11.40
C SER A 32 -4.15 -5.75 -11.84
N MET A 33 -4.19 -6.78 -10.99
CA MET A 33 -4.81 -8.08 -11.25
C MET A 33 -5.71 -8.51 -10.09
N ALA A 34 -6.45 -7.56 -9.49
CA ALA A 34 -7.31 -7.80 -8.33
C ALA A 34 -8.43 -8.82 -8.61
N ASP A 35 -8.94 -8.83 -9.85
CA ASP A 35 -9.95 -9.79 -10.30
C ASP A 35 -9.73 -10.13 -11.80
N ARG A 36 -10.47 -11.10 -12.31
CA ARG A 36 -10.41 -11.53 -13.71
C ARG A 36 -11.80 -11.87 -14.24
N ASP A 37 -12.14 -11.30 -15.40
CA ASP A 37 -13.31 -11.72 -16.15
C ASP A 37 -12.91 -12.68 -17.27
N GLY A 38 -13.62 -13.81 -17.37
CA GLY A 38 -13.39 -14.85 -18.38
C GLY A 38 -12.20 -15.78 -18.15
N GLY A 39 -12.08 -16.77 -19.04
CA GLY A 39 -11.04 -17.82 -19.01
C GLY A 39 -9.81 -17.46 -19.84
N GLN A 40 -9.49 -18.29 -20.85
CA GLN A 40 -8.30 -18.11 -21.70
C GLN A 40 -8.25 -16.76 -22.42
N ASN A 41 -9.39 -16.28 -22.95
CA ASN A 41 -9.51 -14.97 -23.59
C ASN A 41 -10.03 -13.88 -22.64
N GLY A 42 -9.93 -14.12 -21.34
CA GLY A 42 -10.31 -13.18 -20.30
C GLY A 42 -9.31 -12.02 -20.18
N PHE A 43 -9.65 -11.05 -19.33
CA PHE A 43 -8.81 -9.91 -19.01
C PHE A 43 -8.81 -9.66 -17.50
N ASN A 44 -7.73 -9.06 -17.01
CA ASN A 44 -7.61 -8.67 -15.60
C ASN A 44 -8.41 -7.39 -15.33
N ILE A 45 -8.98 -7.30 -14.14
CA ILE A 45 -9.70 -6.13 -13.65
C ILE A 45 -8.85 -5.50 -12.55
N PRO A 46 -8.27 -4.30 -12.77
CA PRO A 46 -7.50 -3.63 -11.76
C PRO A 46 -8.42 -3.02 -10.69
N GLN A 47 -7.90 -2.87 -9.47
CA GLN A 47 -8.63 -2.25 -8.36
C GLN A 47 -7.77 -1.24 -7.62
N VAL A 48 -8.39 -0.11 -7.27
CA VAL A 48 -7.86 0.86 -6.31
C VAL A 48 -8.78 0.87 -5.10
N THR A 49 -8.24 0.57 -3.92
CA THR A 49 -9.00 0.44 -2.68
C THR A 49 -8.44 1.40 -1.64
N PRO A 50 -9.28 2.25 -1.00
CA PRO A 50 -8.84 3.04 0.15
C PRO A 50 -8.33 2.14 1.27
N CYS A 51 -7.21 2.49 1.88
CA CYS A 51 -6.61 1.73 2.97
C CYS A 51 -6.15 2.61 4.14
N PRO A 52 -7.09 3.31 4.80
CA PRO A 52 -6.76 4.23 5.89
C PRO A 52 -6.08 3.53 7.08
N GLU A 53 -6.27 2.22 7.24
CA GLU A 53 -5.63 1.42 8.29
C GLU A 53 -4.10 1.46 8.22
N VAL A 54 -3.53 1.68 7.02
CA VAL A 54 -2.08 1.87 6.84
C VAL A 54 -1.58 3.04 7.70
N GLY A 55 -2.32 4.14 7.74
CA GLY A 55 -1.97 5.32 8.53
C GLY A 55 -1.87 5.02 10.02
N GLU A 56 -2.78 4.18 10.54
CA GLU A 56 -2.80 3.81 11.96
C GLU A 56 -1.59 2.94 12.34
N TYR A 57 -1.22 1.97 11.49
CA TYR A 57 -0.02 1.16 11.73
C TYR A 57 1.26 1.98 11.61
N LEU A 58 1.34 2.94 10.68
CA LEU A 58 2.52 3.81 10.53
C LEU A 58 2.72 4.79 11.70
N LYS A 59 1.70 5.02 12.54
CA LYS A 59 1.83 5.80 13.78
C LYS A 59 2.41 4.98 14.94
N MET A 60 2.39 3.65 14.84
CA MET A 60 2.91 2.77 15.88
C MET A 60 4.43 2.80 15.93
N SER A 61 5.01 2.54 17.11
CA SER A 61 6.45 2.38 17.22
C SER A 61 6.92 1.09 16.53
N PRO A 62 8.18 1.03 16.06
CA PRO A 62 8.76 -0.21 15.53
C PRO A 62 8.69 -1.37 16.52
N GLU A 63 8.83 -1.12 17.82
CA GLU A 63 8.73 -2.12 18.88
C GLU A 63 7.31 -2.69 18.98
N ASP A 64 6.30 -1.82 18.94
CA ASP A 64 4.89 -2.25 18.96
C ASP A 64 4.57 -3.08 17.71
N LEU A 65 5.02 -2.63 16.53
CA LEU A 65 4.85 -3.36 15.27
C LEU A 65 5.56 -4.72 15.30
N HIS A 66 6.76 -4.80 15.88
CA HIS A 66 7.49 -6.05 16.00
C HIS A 66 6.81 -7.05 16.95
N SER A 67 6.14 -6.55 18.00
CA SER A 67 5.39 -7.37 18.93
C SER A 67 4.08 -7.93 18.36
N LEU A 68 3.58 -7.33 17.27
CA LEU A 68 2.36 -7.77 16.60
C LEU A 68 2.59 -9.05 15.79
N ASP A 69 1.68 -10.01 15.93
CA ASP A 69 1.58 -11.11 14.97
C ASP A 69 1.15 -10.54 13.60
N SER A 70 1.99 -10.70 12.58
CA SER A 70 1.73 -10.19 11.23
C SER A 70 0.42 -10.71 10.62
N ARG A 71 -0.08 -11.86 11.08
CA ARG A 71 -1.39 -12.42 10.68
C ARG A 71 -2.59 -11.67 11.26
N ARG A 72 -2.35 -10.84 12.29
CA ARG A 72 -3.38 -9.99 12.93
C ARG A 72 -3.41 -8.58 12.38
N ILE A 73 -2.43 -8.20 11.54
CA ILE A 73 -2.44 -6.90 10.84
C ILE A 73 -3.62 -6.90 9.87
N GLN A 74 -4.48 -5.89 9.99
CA GLN A 74 -5.72 -5.81 9.24
C GLN A 74 -5.51 -5.32 7.81
N GLY A 75 -6.43 -5.72 6.94
CA GLY A 75 -6.53 -5.23 5.59
C GLY A 75 -5.27 -5.47 4.76
N CYS A 76 -4.93 -4.50 3.93
CA CYS A 76 -3.77 -4.59 3.05
C CYS A 76 -2.47 -4.14 3.74
N ALA A 77 -2.54 -3.51 4.92
CA ALA A 77 -1.37 -2.97 5.62
C ALA A 77 -0.26 -4.00 5.89
N ARG A 78 -0.61 -5.29 6.06
CA ARG A 78 0.38 -6.37 6.18
C ARG A 78 1.35 -6.35 5.00
N ARG A 79 0.85 -6.17 3.77
CA ARG A 79 1.68 -6.18 2.56
C ARG A 79 2.61 -4.98 2.49
N LEU A 80 2.18 -3.82 3.00
CA LEU A 80 3.08 -2.66 3.10
C LEU A 80 4.23 -2.93 4.07
N LEU A 81 3.93 -3.52 5.24
CA LEU A 81 4.91 -3.72 6.31
C LEU A 81 5.83 -4.92 6.08
N CYS A 82 5.34 -5.97 5.42
CA CYS A 82 6.07 -7.22 5.25
C CYS A 82 6.68 -7.40 3.85
N ASP A 83 6.09 -6.79 2.82
CA ASP A 83 6.42 -7.10 1.41
C ASP A 83 7.02 -5.89 0.66
N ALA A 84 7.45 -4.84 1.37
CA ALA A 84 8.00 -3.63 0.75
C ALA A 84 9.27 -3.92 -0.05
N TYR A 85 9.28 -3.47 -1.31
CA TYR A 85 10.40 -3.63 -2.24
C TYR A 85 11.08 -2.29 -2.53
N MET A 86 10.32 -1.23 -2.76
CA MET A 86 10.84 0.12 -3.01
C MET A 86 10.01 1.17 -2.28
N TYR A 87 10.70 2.11 -1.63
CA TYR A 87 10.10 3.31 -1.04
C TYR A 87 10.42 4.52 -1.90
N MET A 88 9.38 5.26 -2.31
CA MET A 88 9.52 6.41 -3.19
C MET A 88 9.26 7.69 -2.40
N TYR A 89 10.25 8.58 -2.41
CA TYR A 89 10.21 9.86 -1.73
C TYR A 89 10.25 11.01 -2.73
N GLN A 90 9.54 12.09 -2.42
CA GLN A 90 9.52 13.31 -3.23
C GLN A 90 9.75 14.56 -2.39
N THR A 91 10.01 15.69 -3.06
CA THR A 91 10.01 16.99 -2.38
C THR A 91 8.56 17.37 -2.03
N PRO A 92 8.27 17.91 -0.83
CA PRO A 92 6.89 18.23 -0.41
C PRO A 92 6.14 19.23 -1.30
N THR A 93 6.82 19.93 -2.20
CA THR A 93 6.22 20.84 -3.18
C THR A 93 5.67 20.13 -4.42
N MET A 94 5.88 18.82 -4.55
CA MET A 94 5.47 18.02 -5.72
C MET A 94 4.14 17.28 -5.54
N SER A 95 3.49 17.37 -4.37
CA SER A 95 2.16 16.80 -4.19
C SER A 95 1.17 17.46 -5.16
N LEU A 96 0.45 16.63 -5.93
CA LEU A 96 -0.50 17.07 -6.97
C LEU A 96 -1.63 17.96 -6.41
N TYR A 97 -1.95 17.81 -5.12
CA TYR A 97 -3.01 18.53 -4.42
C TYR A 97 -2.46 19.15 -3.13
N LYS A 98 -2.83 20.41 -2.85
CA LYS A 98 -2.33 21.19 -1.71
C LYS A 98 -3.03 20.87 -0.40
#